data_AF-A0A2N2LBT1-F1
#
_entry.id   AF-A0A2N2LBT1-F1
#
_cell.length_a   1.000
_cell.length_b   1.000
_cell.length_c   1.000
_cell.angle_alpha   90.00
_cell.angle_beta   90.00
_cell.angle_gamma   90.00
#
_symmetry.space_group_name_H-M   'P 1'
#
loop_
_entity.id
_entity.type
_entity.pdbx_description
1 polymer ?
#
loop_
_entity_poly.entity_id
_entity_poly.type
_entity_poly.pdbx_seq_one_letter_code
_entity_poly.pdbx_strand_id
1 'polypeptide(L)'
;MARLMLIADRTLGFERTQDLRDLSQSFASYLGEPVELVWTRPELVALARMSVEPQAGDDPVEVLEPVPSKNVPMGAADIIYDERGRPDWGATWQGFCELALFGGPSHRGEDAALHVVPDAEAAPATPDLDAIAEIRRGIFLTTGLFSEPSSQPGWLAITCRSSKQAAWMCACILLENVDARLDDEMRLLVPAHPSFTLKDQVKSVITVVAKVNHYWDQHALLAGIA
;
A
#
# COMPACT_ATOMS: atom_id res chain seq x y z
N MET A 1 9.48 36.64 -7.30
CA MET A 1 9.28 35.94 -8.60
C MET A 1 9.62 34.49 -8.33
N ALA A 2 8.77 33.54 -8.73
CA ALA A 2 9.07 32.12 -8.50
C ALA A 2 10.34 31.73 -9.26
N ARG A 3 11.22 30.97 -8.61
CA ARG A 3 12.46 30.46 -9.25
C ARG A 3 12.24 29.14 -9.99
N LEU A 4 11.10 28.49 -9.75
CA LEU A 4 10.67 27.27 -10.41
C LEU A 4 9.29 27.47 -11.02
N MET A 5 9.17 27.14 -12.31
CA MET A 5 7.92 27.13 -13.05
C MET A 5 7.71 25.76 -13.67
N LEU A 6 6.53 25.18 -13.44
CA LEU A 6 6.06 23.94 -14.02
C LEU A 6 4.98 24.26 -15.05
N ILE A 7 5.25 23.95 -16.32
CA ILE A 7 4.31 24.18 -17.42
C ILE A 7 3.67 22.84 -17.79
N ALA A 8 2.36 22.75 -17.62
CA ALA A 8 1.59 21.54 -17.87
C ALA A 8 0.58 21.76 -19.01
N ASP A 9 0.42 20.74 -19.86
CA ASP A 9 -0.63 20.69 -20.87
C ASP A 9 -1.99 20.54 -20.18
N ARG A 10 -2.93 21.44 -20.50
CA ARG A 10 -4.30 21.43 -19.98
C ARG A 10 -5.14 20.22 -20.45
N THR A 11 -4.64 19.41 -21.38
CA THR A 11 -5.30 18.20 -21.84
C THR A 11 -5.08 17.00 -20.91
N LEU A 12 -4.23 17.14 -19.88
CA LEU A 12 -4.06 16.13 -18.85
C LEU A 12 -5.39 15.84 -18.12
N GLY A 13 -5.61 14.56 -17.81
CA GLY A 13 -6.79 14.11 -17.08
C GLY A 13 -6.92 14.74 -15.69
N PHE A 14 -8.13 14.73 -15.13
CA PHE A 14 -8.43 15.35 -13.83
C PHE A 14 -7.58 14.79 -12.69
N GLU A 15 -7.39 13.47 -12.60
CA GLU A 15 -6.55 12.85 -11.55
C GLU A 15 -5.11 13.36 -11.62
N ARG A 16 -4.50 13.35 -12.81
CA ARG A 16 -3.15 13.90 -13.03
C ARG A 16 -3.04 15.39 -12.74
N THR A 17 -4.14 16.13 -12.83
CA THR A 17 -4.19 17.55 -12.49
C THR A 17 -4.05 17.77 -10.99
N GLN A 18 -4.67 16.91 -10.19
CA GLN A 18 -4.56 16.96 -8.72
C GLN A 18 -3.16 16.54 -8.28
N ASP A 19 -2.64 15.43 -8.81
CA ASP A 19 -1.28 14.96 -8.50
C ASP A 19 -0.21 16.04 -8.78
N LEU A 20 -0.34 16.74 -9.92
CA LEU A 20 0.58 17.83 -10.28
C LEU A 20 0.49 19.02 -9.31
N ARG A 21 -0.68 19.32 -8.75
CA ARG A 21 -0.82 20.37 -7.73
C ARG A 21 -0.13 19.95 -6.44
N ASP A 22 -0.34 18.74 -5.98
CA ASP A 22 0.24 18.22 -4.74
C ASP A 22 1.76 18.14 -4.83
N LEU A 23 2.29 17.73 -6.00
CA LEU A 23 3.71 17.75 -6.28
C LEU A 23 4.28 19.18 -6.32
N SER A 24 3.57 20.13 -6.96
CA SER A 24 3.97 21.54 -6.99
C SER A 24 4.03 22.15 -5.58
N GLN A 25 3.07 21.79 -4.72
CA GLN A 25 3.06 22.22 -3.32
C GLN A 25 4.22 21.61 -2.53
N SER A 26 4.58 20.36 -2.83
CA SER A 26 5.74 19.68 -2.23
C SER A 26 7.05 20.39 -2.61
N PHE A 27 7.23 20.76 -3.88
CA PHE A 27 8.38 21.57 -4.30
C PHE A 27 8.43 22.93 -3.61
N ALA A 28 7.30 23.63 -3.52
CA ALA A 28 7.25 24.93 -2.83
C ALA A 28 7.64 24.82 -1.35
N SER A 29 7.17 23.77 -0.69
CA SER A 29 7.49 23.48 0.71
C SER A 29 8.97 23.11 0.88
N TYR A 30 9.52 22.28 0.00
CA TYR A 30 10.92 21.86 0.03
C TYR A 30 11.88 23.02 -0.23
N LEU A 31 11.58 23.87 -1.20
CA LEU A 31 12.40 25.04 -1.55
C LEU A 31 12.23 26.19 -0.57
N GLY A 32 11.14 26.22 0.20
CA GLY A 32 10.76 27.36 1.04
C GLY A 32 10.38 28.60 0.21
N GLU A 33 10.05 28.42 -1.07
CA GLU A 33 9.78 29.48 -2.03
C GLU A 33 8.55 29.14 -2.88
N PRO A 34 7.82 30.13 -3.43
CA PRO A 34 6.70 29.87 -4.33
C PRO A 34 7.13 29.14 -5.62
N VAL A 35 6.29 28.19 -6.06
CA VAL A 35 6.40 27.49 -7.35
C VAL A 35 5.19 27.86 -8.21
N GLU A 36 5.44 28.23 -9.46
CA GLU A 36 4.37 28.58 -10.41
C GLU A 36 3.96 27.36 -11.23
N LEU A 37 2.70 26.92 -11.08
CA LEU A 37 2.09 25.88 -11.91
C LEU A 37 1.22 26.51 -13.00
N VAL A 38 1.63 26.39 -14.25
CA VAL A 38 0.99 27.01 -15.41
C VAL A 38 0.30 25.94 -16.26
N TRP A 39 -1.02 26.03 -16.36
CA TRP A 39 -1.82 25.19 -17.27
C TRP A 39 -1.97 25.88 -18.62
N THR A 40 -1.50 25.25 -19.69
CA THR A 40 -1.50 25.86 -21.02
C THR A 40 -1.93 24.92 -22.13
N ARG A 41 -2.14 25.46 -23.33
CA ARG A 41 -2.50 24.65 -24.51
C ARG A 41 -1.28 23.87 -25.01
N PRO A 42 -1.47 22.69 -25.64
CA PRO A 42 -0.34 21.88 -26.15
C PRO A 42 0.63 22.67 -27.03
N GLU A 43 0.12 23.56 -27.88
CA GLU A 43 0.96 24.35 -28.79
C GLU A 43 1.87 25.35 -28.04
N LEU A 44 1.41 25.84 -26.89
CA LEU A 44 2.18 26.75 -26.05
C LEU A 44 3.23 26.01 -25.22
N VAL A 45 3.00 24.73 -24.85
CA VAL A 45 4.03 23.89 -24.23
C VAL A 45 5.21 23.69 -25.18
N ALA A 46 4.92 23.38 -26.45
CA ALA A 46 5.95 23.23 -27.47
C ALA A 46 6.77 24.52 -27.67
N LEU A 47 6.10 25.66 -27.75
CA LEU A 47 6.76 26.97 -27.85
C LEU A 47 7.61 27.30 -26.61
N ALA A 48 7.11 26.99 -25.41
CA ALA A 48 7.88 27.18 -24.18
C ALA A 48 9.15 26.32 -24.19
N ARG A 49 9.06 25.05 -24.62
CA ARG A 49 10.24 24.17 -24.77
C ARG A 49 11.25 24.73 -25.75
N MET A 50 10.81 25.20 -26.92
CA MET A 50 11.71 25.82 -27.91
C MET A 50 12.38 27.09 -27.40
N SER A 51 11.71 27.82 -26.49
CA SER A 51 12.22 29.08 -25.93
C SER A 51 13.33 28.87 -24.88
N VAL A 52 13.48 27.65 -24.36
CA VAL A 52 14.52 27.29 -23.37
C VAL A 52 15.59 26.37 -23.97
N GLU A 53 15.70 26.34 -25.30
CA GLU A 53 16.73 25.55 -25.97
C GLU A 53 18.14 26.10 -25.61
N PRO A 54 19.06 25.28 -25.08
CA PRO A 54 20.37 25.74 -24.62
C PRO A 54 21.19 26.36 -25.75
N GLN A 55 21.90 27.46 -25.46
CA GLN A 55 22.89 28.04 -26.37
C GLN A 55 24.29 27.52 -26.08
N ALA A 56 25.25 27.91 -26.92
CA ALA A 56 26.65 27.53 -26.74
C ALA A 56 27.19 28.09 -25.41
N GLY A 57 27.45 27.21 -24.46
CA GLY A 57 27.95 27.53 -23.12
C GLY A 57 26.92 27.38 -21.99
N ASP A 58 25.65 27.12 -22.32
CA ASP A 58 24.61 26.83 -21.34
C ASP A 58 24.62 25.35 -20.92
N ASP A 59 24.09 25.07 -19.73
CA ASP A 59 23.82 23.70 -19.30
C ASP A 59 22.68 23.08 -20.14
N PRO A 60 22.76 21.78 -20.47
CA PRO A 60 21.72 21.11 -21.24
C PRO A 60 20.40 21.01 -20.47
N VAL A 61 19.28 20.99 -21.19
CA VAL A 61 17.99 20.62 -20.60
C VAL A 61 18.01 19.15 -20.23
N GLU A 62 17.98 18.84 -18.94
CA GLU A 62 17.89 17.48 -18.43
C GLU A 62 16.45 16.95 -18.61
N VAL A 63 16.33 15.75 -19.18
CA VAL A 63 15.07 15.00 -19.27
C VAL A 63 15.11 13.90 -18.21
N LEU A 64 14.33 14.06 -17.16
CA LEU A 64 14.18 13.04 -16.11
C LEU A 64 13.16 12.01 -16.57
N GLU A 65 13.64 10.81 -16.91
CA GLU A 65 12.77 9.68 -17.20
C GLU A 65 12.10 9.17 -15.91
N PRO A 66 10.86 8.64 -15.99
CA PRO A 66 10.24 7.96 -14.86
C PRO A 66 11.18 6.88 -14.34
N VAL A 67 11.51 6.92 -13.06
CA VAL A 67 12.24 5.82 -12.44
C VAL A 67 11.32 4.60 -12.51
N PRO A 68 11.68 3.53 -13.23
CA PRO A 68 10.87 2.32 -13.22
C PRO A 68 10.74 1.88 -11.77
N SER A 69 9.53 1.55 -11.33
CA SER A 69 9.30 0.98 -10.01
C SER A 69 10.23 -0.22 -9.86
N LYS A 70 11.33 -0.03 -9.15
CA LYS A 70 12.26 -1.12 -8.83
C LYS A 70 11.53 -1.98 -7.81
N ASN A 71 10.81 -2.98 -8.31
CA ASN A 71 10.32 -4.11 -7.52
C ASN A 71 11.53 -4.96 -7.11
N VAL A 72 12.44 -4.39 -6.33
CA VAL A 72 13.40 -5.18 -5.55
C VAL A 72 12.59 -5.65 -4.35
N PRO A 73 12.40 -6.96 -4.14
CA PRO A 73 11.75 -7.47 -2.96
C PRO A 73 12.57 -7.00 -1.75
N MET A 74 12.06 -6.01 -1.02
CA MET A 74 12.61 -5.73 0.30
C MET A 74 12.35 -6.98 1.14
N GLY A 75 13.42 -7.54 1.72
CA GLY A 75 13.27 -8.62 2.69
C GLY A 75 12.31 -8.20 3.79
N ALA A 76 11.29 -9.02 4.05
CA ALA A 76 10.27 -8.70 5.05
C ALA A 76 10.93 -8.51 6.42
N ALA A 77 10.69 -7.38 7.08
CA ALA A 77 11.28 -7.01 8.38
C ALA A 77 11.28 -8.17 9.38
N ASP A 78 12.41 -8.46 10.01
CA ASP A 78 12.52 -9.57 10.95
C ASP A 78 11.49 -9.44 12.09
N ILE A 79 10.95 -10.57 12.54
CA ILE A 79 10.00 -10.58 13.65
C ILE A 79 10.73 -10.18 14.93
N ILE A 80 10.25 -9.13 15.59
CA ILE A 80 10.67 -8.74 16.93
C ILE A 80 9.90 -9.61 17.93
N TYR A 81 10.55 -10.07 18.99
CA TYR A 81 9.93 -10.90 20.04
C TYR A 81 9.87 -10.14 21.37
N ASP A 82 8.76 -10.33 22.10
CA ASP A 82 8.53 -9.79 23.43
C ASP A 82 9.32 -10.58 24.51
N GLU A 83 9.29 -10.10 25.76
CA GLU A 83 9.94 -10.75 26.91
C GLU A 83 9.44 -12.18 27.18
N ARG A 84 8.27 -12.56 26.63
CA ARG A 84 7.68 -13.89 26.74
C ARG A 84 8.04 -14.78 25.56
N GLY A 85 8.89 -14.31 24.65
CA GLY A 85 9.32 -15.03 23.45
C GLY A 85 8.26 -15.12 22.36
N ARG A 86 7.23 -14.25 22.37
CA ARG A 86 6.19 -14.21 21.34
C ARG A 86 6.42 -13.03 20.39
N PRO A 87 5.93 -13.09 19.14
CA PRO A 87 6.04 -11.95 18.22
C PRO A 87 5.42 -10.67 18.80
N ASP A 88 6.20 -9.59 18.82
CA ASP A 88 5.71 -8.24 19.08
C ASP A 88 5.31 -7.59 17.75
N TRP A 89 4.08 -7.89 17.33
CA TRP A 89 3.52 -7.34 16.10
C TRP A 89 3.45 -5.80 16.13
N GLY A 90 3.20 -5.18 17.28
CA GLY A 90 3.14 -3.71 17.37
C GLY A 90 4.50 -3.05 17.09
N ALA A 91 5.59 -3.71 17.48
CA ALA A 91 6.95 -3.20 17.29
C ALA A 91 7.64 -3.68 15.99
N THR A 92 7.14 -4.74 15.35
CA THR A 92 7.79 -5.38 14.19
C THR A 92 7.97 -4.43 12.99
N TRP A 93 7.10 -3.44 12.82
CA TRP A 93 7.18 -2.49 11.70
C TRP A 93 7.53 -1.07 12.19
N GLN A 94 8.52 -0.46 11.55
CA GLN A 94 8.88 0.96 11.74
C GLN A 94 8.30 1.87 10.65
N GLY A 95 7.68 1.27 9.63
CA GLY A 95 7.08 1.92 8.48
C GLY A 95 6.61 0.88 7.46
N PHE A 96 5.82 1.31 6.49
CA PHE A 96 5.33 0.48 5.39
C PHE A 96 5.73 1.07 4.04
N CYS A 97 6.06 0.22 3.07
CA CYS A 97 6.21 0.64 1.68
C CYS A 97 4.87 1.16 1.12
N GLU A 98 4.95 1.87 0.00
CA GLU A 98 3.78 2.25 -0.79
C GLU A 98 2.92 1.03 -1.17
N LEU A 99 1.60 1.20 -1.15
CA LEU A 99 0.69 0.14 -1.63
C LEU A 99 0.88 -0.08 -3.12
N ALA A 100 0.67 -1.31 -3.56
CA ALA A 100 0.61 -1.66 -4.98
C ALA A 100 -0.41 -0.80 -5.74
N LEU A 101 -1.54 -0.49 -5.10
CA LEU A 101 -2.56 0.41 -5.67
C LEU A 101 -2.03 1.81 -6.02
N PHE A 102 -1.04 2.31 -5.28
CA PHE A 102 -0.43 3.63 -5.50
C PHE A 102 0.89 3.56 -6.27
N GLY A 103 1.25 2.39 -6.84
CA GLY A 103 2.47 2.20 -7.63
C GLY A 103 3.68 1.68 -6.85
N GLY A 104 3.51 1.39 -5.56
CA GLY A 104 4.51 0.69 -4.76
C GLY A 104 4.67 -0.80 -5.12
N PRO A 105 5.72 -1.47 -4.62
CA PRO A 105 5.82 -2.92 -4.79
C PRO A 105 4.75 -3.65 -3.97
N SER A 106 4.21 -4.73 -4.54
CA SER A 106 3.31 -5.64 -3.84
C SER A 106 4.03 -6.36 -2.70
N HIS A 107 3.30 -6.63 -1.61
CA HIS A 107 3.77 -7.33 -0.41
C HIS A 107 4.33 -8.71 -0.75
N ARG A 108 3.64 -9.43 -1.63
CA ARG A 108 4.13 -10.68 -2.24
C ARG A 108 4.29 -10.49 -3.74
N GLY A 109 5.30 -11.14 -4.32
CA GLY A 109 5.37 -11.29 -5.78
C GLY A 109 4.29 -12.27 -6.27
N GLU A 110 3.92 -12.18 -7.54
CA GLU A 110 2.89 -13.04 -8.15
C GLU A 110 3.21 -14.54 -7.99
N ASP A 111 4.48 -14.93 -8.19
CA ASP A 111 4.94 -16.32 -8.04
C ASP A 111 4.86 -16.86 -6.60
N ALA A 112 4.68 -15.98 -5.62
CA ALA A 112 4.58 -16.30 -4.21
C ALA A 112 3.25 -15.84 -3.62
N ALA A 113 2.20 -15.68 -4.44
CA ALA A 113 0.88 -15.27 -3.99
C ALA A 113 0.37 -16.19 -2.86
N LEU A 114 -0.25 -15.59 -1.84
CA LEU A 114 -0.80 -16.34 -0.72
C LEU A 114 -2.27 -16.66 -0.97
N HIS A 115 -2.54 -17.92 -1.27
CA HIS A 115 -3.88 -18.41 -1.52
C HIS A 115 -4.54 -19.02 -0.30
N VAL A 116 -5.88 -19.05 -0.30
CA VAL A 116 -6.64 -19.81 0.68
C VAL A 116 -6.39 -21.31 0.55
N VAL A 117 -6.33 -22.00 1.69
CA VAL A 117 -6.33 -23.47 1.76
C VAL A 117 -7.75 -23.93 2.09
N PRO A 118 -8.49 -24.53 1.14
CA PRO A 118 -9.92 -24.83 1.32
C PRO A 118 -10.20 -26.01 2.26
N ASP A 119 -9.19 -26.82 2.61
CA ASP A 119 -9.36 -28.08 3.32
C ASP A 119 -8.65 -28.10 4.68
N ALA A 120 -9.41 -27.81 5.75
CA ALA A 120 -8.90 -27.70 7.12
C ALA A 120 -8.60 -29.07 7.77
N GLU A 121 -9.15 -30.17 7.25
CA GLU A 121 -9.08 -31.49 7.88
C GLU A 121 -7.78 -32.25 7.58
N ALA A 122 -7.01 -31.83 6.57
CA ALA A 122 -5.91 -32.63 6.02
C ALA A 122 -4.49 -32.29 6.55
N ALA A 123 -4.31 -31.23 7.34
CA ALA A 123 -2.97 -30.82 7.75
C ALA A 123 -2.72 -31.00 9.26
N PRO A 124 -1.59 -31.61 9.67
CA PRO A 124 -1.20 -31.60 11.07
C PRO A 124 -0.99 -30.14 11.47
N ALA A 125 -1.72 -29.70 12.50
CA ALA A 125 -1.48 -28.41 13.13
C ALA A 125 0.02 -28.30 13.47
N THR A 126 0.62 -27.15 13.20
CA THR A 126 1.99 -26.88 13.65
C THR A 126 2.02 -27.02 15.18
N PRO A 127 2.73 -28.01 15.77
CA PRO A 127 2.51 -28.39 17.18
C PRO A 127 2.73 -27.25 18.16
N ASP A 128 3.62 -26.31 17.81
CA ASP A 128 4.08 -25.23 18.68
C ASP A 128 3.38 -23.88 18.39
N LEU A 129 2.45 -23.83 17.42
CA LEU A 129 1.80 -22.58 17.00
C LEU A 129 0.33 -22.80 16.59
N ASP A 130 -0.58 -22.17 17.33
CA ASP A 130 -1.92 -21.91 16.82
C ASP A 130 -1.87 -20.73 15.83
N ALA A 131 -1.68 -21.06 14.55
CA ALA A 131 -1.50 -20.08 13.49
C ALA A 131 -2.72 -19.16 13.34
N ILE A 132 -3.93 -19.69 13.50
CA ILE A 132 -5.17 -18.90 13.36
C ILE A 132 -5.28 -17.93 14.54
N ALA A 133 -5.06 -18.38 15.77
CA ALA A 133 -5.05 -17.49 16.93
C ALA A 133 -3.97 -16.42 16.82
N GLU A 134 -2.80 -16.76 16.29
CA GLU A 134 -1.70 -15.82 16.13
C GLU A 134 -1.97 -14.76 15.06
N ILE A 135 -2.58 -15.12 13.92
CA ILE A 135 -3.05 -14.16 12.91
C ILE A 135 -4.05 -13.18 13.54
N ARG A 136 -5.04 -13.69 14.28
CA ARG A 136 -6.05 -12.86 14.95
C ARG A 136 -5.40 -11.89 15.94
N ARG A 137 -4.46 -12.38 16.73
CA ARG A 137 -3.71 -11.56 17.70
C ARG A 137 -2.91 -10.47 17.00
N GLY A 138 -2.19 -10.81 15.93
CA GLY A 138 -1.39 -9.85 15.18
C GLY A 138 -2.24 -8.77 14.51
N ILE A 139 -3.35 -9.15 13.87
CA ILE A 139 -4.29 -8.19 13.27
C ILE A 139 -4.80 -7.22 14.34
N PHE A 140 -5.24 -7.72 15.49
CA PHE A 140 -5.73 -6.87 16.57
C PHE A 140 -4.64 -5.92 17.10
N LEU A 141 -3.43 -6.41 17.36
CA LEU A 141 -2.34 -5.58 17.89
C LEU A 141 -1.86 -4.49 16.94
N THR A 142 -2.01 -4.70 15.63
CA THR A 142 -1.54 -3.76 14.60
C THR A 142 -2.61 -2.78 14.13
N THR A 143 -3.88 -3.19 14.12
CA THR A 143 -4.98 -2.42 13.52
C THR A 143 -6.11 -2.08 14.49
N GLY A 144 -6.19 -2.78 15.62
CA GLY A 144 -7.34 -2.75 16.52
C GLY A 144 -8.59 -3.44 15.99
N LEU A 145 -8.55 -4.02 14.78
CA LEU A 145 -9.71 -4.71 14.20
C LEU A 145 -9.89 -6.10 14.82
N PHE A 146 -11.15 -6.48 15.03
CA PHE A 146 -11.50 -7.81 15.53
C PHE A 146 -11.60 -8.81 14.39
N SER A 147 -11.15 -10.03 14.66
CA SER A 147 -11.24 -11.13 13.70
C SER A 147 -11.62 -12.45 14.36
N GLU A 148 -12.31 -13.29 13.58
CA GLU A 148 -12.83 -14.58 14.01
C GLU A 148 -12.79 -15.60 12.85
N PRO A 149 -12.67 -16.90 13.14
CA PRO A 149 -12.78 -17.94 12.11
C PRO A 149 -14.09 -17.79 11.33
N SER A 150 -14.02 -17.81 10.00
CA SER A 150 -15.21 -17.79 9.15
C SER A 150 -15.93 -19.14 9.19
N SER A 151 -17.22 -19.14 8.86
CA SER A 151 -17.98 -20.36 8.57
C SER A 151 -17.45 -21.11 7.34
N GLN A 152 -16.68 -20.43 6.47
CA GLN A 152 -16.03 -21.03 5.32
C GLN A 152 -14.59 -21.45 5.68
N PRO A 153 -14.22 -22.73 5.60
CA PRO A 153 -12.88 -23.21 5.93
C PRO A 153 -11.78 -22.48 5.16
N GLY A 154 -10.64 -22.27 5.83
CA GLY A 154 -9.48 -21.56 5.27
C GLY A 154 -9.57 -20.03 5.36
N TRP A 155 -10.69 -19.48 5.86
CA TRP A 155 -10.90 -18.04 5.94
C TRP A 155 -11.01 -17.54 7.39
N LEU A 156 -10.45 -16.36 7.61
CA LEU A 156 -10.65 -15.55 8.80
C LEU A 156 -11.46 -14.30 8.43
N ALA A 157 -12.55 -14.06 9.12
CA ALA A 157 -13.37 -12.86 8.95
C ALA A 157 -12.85 -11.73 9.84
N ILE A 158 -12.70 -10.54 9.28
CA ILE A 158 -12.27 -9.31 9.95
C ILE A 158 -13.43 -8.32 9.92
N THR A 159 -13.82 -7.85 11.10
CA THR A 159 -14.83 -6.79 11.24
C THR A 159 -14.15 -5.44 11.07
N CYS A 160 -14.26 -4.86 9.88
CA CYS A 160 -13.82 -3.49 9.60
C CYS A 160 -14.80 -2.47 10.19
N ARG A 161 -14.36 -1.21 10.31
CA ARG A 161 -15.16 -0.11 10.90
C ARG A 161 -16.33 0.31 10.00
N SER A 162 -16.28 -0.01 8.72
CA SER A 162 -17.39 0.16 7.77
C SER A 162 -17.27 -0.84 6.61
N SER A 163 -18.40 -1.08 5.92
CA SER A 163 -18.42 -1.88 4.69
C SER A 163 -17.54 -1.28 3.60
N LYS A 164 -17.40 0.05 3.57
CA LYS A 164 -16.52 0.75 2.64
C LYS A 164 -15.04 0.47 2.92
N GLN A 165 -14.64 0.50 4.20
CA GLN A 165 -13.30 0.09 4.60
C GLN A 165 -13.05 -1.36 4.21
N ALA A 166 -13.99 -2.28 4.49
CA ALA A 166 -13.85 -3.68 4.13
C ALA A 166 -13.64 -3.88 2.61
N ALA A 167 -14.48 -3.25 1.79
CA ALA A 167 -14.39 -3.33 0.33
C ALA A 167 -13.08 -2.76 -0.22
N TRP A 168 -12.65 -1.60 0.29
CA TRP A 168 -11.39 -0.98 -0.13
C TRP A 168 -10.19 -1.83 0.28
N MET A 169 -10.15 -2.30 1.54
CA MET A 169 -9.09 -3.17 2.02
C MET A 169 -9.03 -4.48 1.22
N CYS A 170 -10.18 -5.06 0.89
CA CYS A 170 -10.25 -6.26 0.04
C CYS A 170 -9.58 -6.03 -1.32
N ALA A 171 -9.90 -4.94 -2.00
CA ALA A 171 -9.30 -4.61 -3.30
C ALA A 171 -7.78 -4.40 -3.20
N CYS A 172 -7.32 -3.69 -2.17
CA CYS A 172 -5.88 -3.49 -1.94
C CYS A 172 -5.15 -4.80 -1.63
N ILE A 173 -5.70 -5.66 -0.77
CA ILE A 173 -5.05 -6.92 -0.39
C ILE A 173 -4.89 -7.86 -1.60
N LEU A 174 -5.88 -7.89 -2.51
CA LEU A 174 -5.77 -8.63 -3.77
C LEU A 174 -4.60 -8.14 -4.63
N LEU A 175 -4.40 -6.83 -4.73
CA LEU A 175 -3.27 -6.23 -5.46
C LEU A 175 -1.91 -6.48 -4.78
N GLU A 176 -1.93 -6.85 -3.50
CA GLU A 176 -0.74 -7.22 -2.73
C GLU A 176 -0.42 -8.72 -2.83
N ASN A 177 -1.09 -9.44 -3.74
CA ASN A 177 -0.96 -10.88 -4.02
C ASN A 177 -1.28 -11.77 -2.81
N VAL A 178 -2.34 -11.41 -2.08
CA VAL A 178 -2.94 -12.24 -1.04
C VAL A 178 -4.42 -12.37 -1.35
N ASP A 179 -4.96 -13.58 -1.29
CA ASP A 179 -6.39 -13.81 -1.48
C ASP A 179 -7.20 -12.95 -0.49
N ALA A 180 -8.25 -12.30 -0.98
CA ALA A 180 -9.20 -11.58 -0.14
C ALA A 180 -10.57 -11.57 -0.81
N ARG A 181 -11.62 -11.54 0.01
CA ARG A 181 -13.01 -11.35 -0.46
C ARG A 181 -13.87 -10.79 0.66
N LEU A 182 -15.12 -10.46 0.34
CA LEU A 182 -16.14 -10.12 1.32
C LEU A 182 -17.06 -11.32 1.57
N ASP A 183 -17.57 -11.43 2.80
CA ASP A 183 -18.73 -12.29 3.09
C ASP A 183 -20.06 -11.54 2.92
N ASP A 184 -21.16 -12.24 3.14
CA ASP A 184 -22.52 -11.68 2.99
C ASP A 184 -22.82 -10.54 3.99
N GLU A 185 -22.05 -10.45 5.09
CA GLU A 185 -22.15 -9.40 6.11
C GLU A 185 -21.17 -8.24 5.85
N MET A 186 -20.52 -8.22 4.68
CA MET A 186 -19.50 -7.23 4.29
C MET A 186 -18.28 -7.20 5.21
N ARG A 187 -17.95 -8.33 5.87
CA ARG A 187 -16.66 -8.50 6.56
C ARG A 187 -15.58 -8.91 5.58
N LEU A 188 -14.36 -8.45 5.84
CA LEU A 188 -13.19 -8.79 5.04
C LEU A 188 -12.73 -10.21 5.40
N LEU A 189 -12.66 -11.10 4.42
CA LEU A 189 -12.11 -12.44 4.55
C LEU A 189 -10.66 -12.48 4.08
N VAL A 190 -9.76 -13.01 4.90
CA VAL A 190 -8.36 -13.29 4.57
C VAL A 190 -7.98 -14.75 4.86
N PRO A 191 -6.96 -15.32 4.20
CA PRO A 191 -6.51 -16.68 4.43
C PRO A 191 -6.08 -16.91 5.88
N ALA A 192 -6.53 -18.02 6.46
CA ALA A 192 -6.02 -18.53 7.73
C ALA A 192 -6.19 -20.04 7.79
N HIS A 193 -5.11 -20.74 8.14
CA HIS A 193 -5.11 -22.19 8.17
C HIS A 193 -4.14 -22.73 9.25
N PRO A 194 -4.44 -23.86 9.93
CA PRO A 194 -3.56 -24.40 10.97
C PRO A 194 -2.15 -24.79 10.51
N SER A 195 -1.96 -25.05 9.21
CA SER A 195 -0.65 -25.36 8.62
C SER A 195 0.22 -24.13 8.32
N PHE A 196 -0.30 -22.92 8.49
CA PHE A 196 0.45 -21.70 8.21
C PHE A 196 1.63 -21.57 9.16
N THR A 197 2.80 -21.28 8.60
CA THR A 197 4.01 -21.09 9.38
C THR A 197 4.16 -19.63 9.81
N LEU A 198 4.78 -19.43 10.98
CA LEU A 198 4.93 -18.09 11.56
C LEU A 198 5.64 -17.12 10.61
N LYS A 199 6.78 -17.53 10.05
CA LYS A 199 7.69 -16.67 9.29
C LYS A 199 7.21 -16.37 7.88
N ASP A 200 6.30 -17.17 7.34
CA ASP A 200 5.82 -17.03 5.97
C ASP A 200 4.36 -16.57 5.92
N GLN A 201 3.40 -17.48 6.05
CA GLN A 201 1.98 -17.16 5.82
C GLN A 201 1.39 -16.31 6.94
N VAL A 202 1.63 -16.66 8.22
CA VAL A 202 1.09 -15.90 9.37
C VAL A 202 1.57 -14.45 9.33
N LYS A 203 2.89 -14.24 9.22
CA LYS A 203 3.47 -12.90 9.07
C LYS A 203 2.91 -12.17 7.85
N SER A 204 2.73 -12.86 6.72
CA SER A 204 2.23 -12.22 5.50
C SER A 204 0.82 -11.69 5.63
N VAL A 205 -0.11 -12.48 6.21
CA VAL A 205 -1.49 -12.05 6.43
C VAL A 205 -1.54 -10.84 7.38
N ILE A 206 -0.79 -10.89 8.48
CA ILE A 206 -0.76 -9.78 9.44
C ILE A 206 -0.17 -8.53 8.79
N THR A 207 0.95 -8.68 8.05
CA THR A 207 1.63 -7.55 7.39
C THR A 207 0.71 -6.85 6.39
N VAL A 208 0.05 -7.61 5.50
CA VAL A 208 -0.79 -7.01 4.45
C VAL A 208 -2.01 -6.30 5.05
N VAL A 209 -2.64 -6.89 6.07
CA VAL A 209 -3.77 -6.27 6.77
C VAL A 209 -3.32 -5.00 7.50
N ALA A 210 -2.18 -5.03 8.19
CA ALA A 210 -1.62 -3.87 8.88
C ALA A 210 -1.26 -2.75 7.90
N LYS A 211 -0.54 -3.07 6.82
CA LYS A 211 -0.15 -2.13 5.75
C LYS A 211 -1.39 -1.46 5.17
N VAL A 212 -2.36 -2.23 4.72
CA VAL A 212 -3.56 -1.70 4.05
C VAL A 212 -4.42 -0.90 5.03
N ASN A 213 -4.62 -1.36 6.28
CA ASN A 213 -5.36 -0.58 7.28
C ASN A 213 -4.67 0.74 7.60
N HIS A 214 -3.33 0.76 7.70
CA HIS A 214 -2.58 1.99 7.94
C HIS A 214 -2.80 3.02 6.82
N TYR A 215 -2.77 2.59 5.55
CA TYR A 215 -3.08 3.46 4.42
C TYR A 215 -4.54 3.95 4.45
N TRP A 216 -5.49 3.08 4.79
CA TRP A 216 -6.88 3.52 4.99
C TRP A 216 -6.95 4.62 6.04
N ASP A 217 -6.32 4.43 7.20
CA ASP A 217 -6.35 5.42 8.29
C ASP A 217 -5.69 6.74 7.89
N GLN A 218 -4.60 6.71 7.11
CA GLN A 218 -3.94 7.92 6.60
C GLN A 218 -4.75 8.64 5.51
N HIS A 219 -5.39 7.91 4.58
CA HIS A 219 -6.01 8.50 3.39
C HIS A 219 -7.53 8.68 3.49
N ALA A 220 -8.25 7.92 4.32
CA ALA A 220 -9.68 8.15 4.57
C ALA A 220 -9.92 9.51 5.25
N LEU A 221 -8.96 9.97 6.06
CA LEU A 221 -8.95 11.32 6.64
C LEU A 221 -8.76 12.42 5.57
N LEU A 222 -7.99 12.15 4.52
CA LEU A 222 -7.69 13.11 3.45
C LEU A 222 -8.81 13.21 2.40
N ALA A 223 -9.51 12.11 2.13
CA ALA A 223 -10.52 12.04 1.07
C ALA A 223 -11.97 12.23 1.56
N GLY A 224 -12.20 12.48 2.85
CA GLY A 224 -13.54 12.76 3.41
C GLY A 224 -14.53 11.60 3.28
N ILE A 225 -14.01 10.37 3.32
CA ILE A 225 -14.78 9.16 3.01
C ILE A 225 -15.26 8.42 4.29
N ALA A 226 -14.85 8.90 5.47
CA ALA A 226 -15.22 8.38 6.78
C ALA A 226 -16.69 8.65 7.14
#